data_AF-A0A6I3LPX8-F1
#
_entry.id   AF-A0A6I3LPX8-F1
#
_cell.length_a   1.000
_cell.length_b   1.000
_cell.length_c   1.000
_cell.angle_alpha   90.00
_cell.angle_beta   90.00
_cell.angle_gamma   90.00
#
_symmetry.space_group_name_H-M   'P 1'
#
loop_
_entity.id
_entity.type
_entity.pdbx_description
1 polymer ?
#
loop_
_entity_poly.entity_id
_entity_poly.type
_entity_poly.pdbx_seq_one_letter_code
_entity_poly.pdbx_strand_id
1 'polypeptide(L)'
;MVEQEKRLSYQYSFGHLAVNIMLAIVFSSVSSIRLTAAVSENDFVVVFQIGVALFFVILAICQLLYLCKAYVREDRIILKKLFRVEQCCDSKQIVKIKKYNLGRVHYTFVTMQNVNSKKELYMIMNIYAWYAQSKYDAQEVLEQLQHKV
;
A
#
# COMPACT_ATOMS: atom_id res chain seq x y z
N MET A 1 3.59 8.59 31.97
CA MET A 1 4.12 7.56 31.06
C MET A 1 3.97 8.10 29.65
N VAL A 2 5.06 8.25 28.88
CA VAL A 2 4.97 8.77 27.51
C VAL A 2 4.32 7.70 26.64
N GLU A 3 3.08 7.93 26.22
CA GLU A 3 2.30 6.98 25.44
C GLU A 3 2.98 6.74 24.09
N GLN A 4 3.49 5.52 23.88
CA GLN A 4 4.27 5.18 22.70
C GLN A 4 3.37 5.12 21.46
N GLU A 5 3.67 5.98 20.48
CA GLU A 5 3.07 5.96 19.14
C GLU A 5 3.28 4.58 18.48
N LYS A 6 2.19 3.87 18.21
CA LYS A 6 2.23 2.56 17.55
C LYS A 6 2.15 2.75 16.04
N ARG A 7 3.30 2.73 15.37
CA ARG A 7 3.37 2.79 13.91
C ARG A 7 2.88 1.50 13.27
N LEU A 8 1.79 1.58 12.51
CA LEU A 8 1.18 0.45 11.81
C LEU A 8 1.78 0.23 10.42
N SER A 9 2.16 1.29 9.71
CA SER A 9 2.77 1.20 8.38
C SER A 9 4.28 0.94 8.46
N TYR A 10 4.82 0.14 7.55
CA TYR A 10 6.27 -0.05 7.40
C TYR A 10 7.02 1.30 7.24
N GLN A 11 8.21 1.40 7.84
CA GLN A 11 8.94 2.66 7.91
C GLN A 11 9.28 3.25 6.54
N TYR A 12 9.71 2.38 5.64
CA TYR A 12 10.15 2.71 4.29
C TYR A 12 9.10 2.39 3.24
N SER A 13 7.82 2.50 3.59
CA SER A 13 6.74 2.16 2.68
C SER A 13 6.77 2.97 1.37
N PHE A 14 7.11 4.26 1.46
CA PHE A 14 7.32 5.09 0.27
C PHE A 14 8.58 4.74 -0.52
N GLY A 15 9.61 4.18 0.12
CA GLY A 15 10.77 3.65 -0.59
C GLY A 15 10.39 2.47 -1.47
N HIS A 16 9.56 1.55 -0.96
CA HIS A 16 9.00 0.46 -1.76
C HIS A 16 8.12 0.94 -2.91
N LEU A 17 7.33 2.01 -2.71
CA LEU A 17 6.60 2.66 -3.79
C LEU A 17 7.56 3.18 -4.88
N ALA A 18 8.64 3.86 -4.49
CA ALA A 18 9.63 4.37 -5.45
C ALA A 18 10.30 3.24 -6.25
N VAL A 19 10.63 2.12 -5.59
CA VAL A 19 11.15 0.92 -6.26
C VAL A 19 10.13 0.35 -7.25
N ASN A 20 8.86 0.25 -6.86
CA ASN A 20 7.81 -0.24 -7.76
C ASN A 20 7.58 0.68 -8.96
N ILE A 21 7.65 2.01 -8.77
CA ILE A 21 7.61 2.98 -9.87
C ILE A 21 8.81 2.77 -10.82
N MET A 22 10.01 2.63 -10.27
CA MET A 22 11.22 2.36 -11.07
C MET A 22 11.08 1.06 -11.88
N LEU A 23 10.60 -0.02 -11.26
CA LEU A 23 10.35 -1.28 -11.96
C LEU A 23 9.30 -1.11 -13.07
N ALA A 24 8.21 -0.39 -12.80
CA ALA A 24 7.21 -0.09 -13.81
C ALA A 24 7.80 0.65 -15.03
N ILE A 25 8.67 1.64 -14.80
CA ILE A 25 9.37 2.37 -15.87
C ILE A 25 10.27 1.42 -16.66
N VAL A 26 11.13 0.65 -15.99
CA VAL A 26 12.07 -0.26 -16.64
C VAL A 26 11.33 -1.30 -17.49
N PHE A 27 10.34 -1.99 -16.93
CA PHE A 27 9.58 -2.99 -17.67
C PHE A 27 8.80 -2.38 -18.84
N SER A 28 8.25 -1.18 -18.68
CA SER A 28 7.55 -0.48 -19.77
C SER A 28 8.51 -0.11 -20.89
N SER A 29 9.69 0.45 -20.59
CA SER A 29 10.70 0.80 -21.58
C SER A 29 11.19 -0.41 -22.37
N VAL A 30 11.50 -1.52 -21.71
CA VAL A 30 11.93 -2.76 -22.40
C VAL A 30 10.81 -3.29 -23.29
N SER A 31 9.56 -3.19 -22.86
CA SER A 31 8.40 -3.64 -23.64
C SER A 31 8.18 -2.77 -24.88
N SER A 32 8.33 -1.44 -24.75
CA SER A 32 8.25 -0.51 -25.89
C SER A 32 9.37 -0.72 -26.92
N ILE A 33 10.61 -0.95 -26.48
CA ILE A 33 11.74 -1.22 -27.37
C ILE A 33 11.50 -2.50 -28.17
N ARG A 34 11.02 -3.57 -27.53
CA ARG A 34 10.75 -4.85 -28.21
C ARG A 34 9.58 -4.74 -29.20
N LEU A 35 8.53 -4.01 -28.84
CA LEU A 35 7.38 -3.79 -29.72
C LEU A 35 7.78 -3.01 -30.99
N THR A 36 8.65 -2.01 -30.83
CA THR A 36 9.14 -1.18 -31.96
C THR A 36 10.18 -1.90 -32.81
N ALA A 37 10.94 -2.84 -32.24
CA ALA A 37 11.96 -3.60 -32.96
C ALA A 37 11.41 -4.78 -33.79
N ALA A 38 10.09 -5.04 -33.79
CA ALA A 38 9.44 -6.13 -34.54
C ALA A 38 10.11 -7.52 -34.41
N VAL A 39 10.74 -7.79 -33.26
CA VAL A 39 11.42 -9.07 -32.98
C VAL A 39 10.36 -10.09 -32.56
N SER A 40 9.62 -10.64 -33.53
CA SER A 40 8.56 -11.64 -33.29
C SER A 40 9.09 -13.08 -33.37
N GLU A 41 10.15 -13.40 -32.63
CA GLU A 41 10.60 -14.80 -32.52
C GLU A 41 9.95 -15.54 -31.33
N ASN A 42 9.28 -14.84 -30.41
CA ASN A 42 8.66 -15.47 -29.24
C ASN A 42 7.45 -14.68 -28.70
N ASP A 43 6.28 -14.87 -29.31
CA ASP A 43 5.03 -14.19 -28.94
C ASP A 43 4.67 -14.38 -27.45
N PHE A 44 4.89 -15.57 -26.89
CA PHE A 44 4.60 -15.84 -25.48
C PHE A 44 5.43 -14.98 -24.52
N VAL A 45 6.72 -14.80 -24.80
CA VAL A 45 7.63 -14.02 -23.94
C VAL A 45 7.23 -12.55 -23.97
N VAL A 46 6.85 -12.04 -25.14
CA VAL A 46 6.40 -10.66 -25.31
C VAL A 46 5.10 -10.42 -24.52
N VAL A 47 4.12 -11.31 -24.65
CA VAL A 47 2.84 -11.22 -23.92
C VAL A 47 3.07 -11.28 -22.40
N PHE A 48 3.89 -12.22 -21.93
CA PHE A 48 4.22 -12.34 -20.51
C PHE A 48 4.88 -11.07 -19.97
N GLN A 49 5.85 -10.51 -20.73
CA GLN A 49 6.55 -9.30 -20.33
C GLN A 49 5.62 -8.08 -20.25
N ILE A 50 4.70 -7.93 -21.21
CA ILE A 50 3.66 -6.89 -21.17
C ILE A 50 2.80 -7.07 -19.91
N GLY A 51 2.40 -8.30 -19.59
CA GLY A 51 1.64 -8.62 -18.37
C GLY A 51 2.37 -8.19 -17.09
N VAL A 52 3.67 -8.47 -17.00
CA VAL A 52 4.52 -8.04 -15.87
C VAL A 52 4.63 -6.52 -15.79
N ALA A 53 4.85 -5.83 -16.91
CA ALA A 53 4.90 -4.37 -16.96
C ALA A 53 3.59 -3.76 -16.45
N LEU A 54 2.45 -4.27 -16.95
CA LEU A 54 1.13 -3.82 -16.59
C LEU A 54 0.83 -4.04 -15.10
N PHE A 55 1.25 -5.19 -14.54
CA PHE A 55 1.14 -5.47 -13.12
C PHE A 55 1.87 -4.42 -12.26
N PHE A 56 3.12 -4.08 -12.58
CA PHE A 56 3.88 -3.07 -11.84
C PHE A 56 3.29 -1.67 -11.98
N VAL A 57 2.80 -1.31 -13.17
CA VAL A 57 2.11 -0.03 -13.39
C VAL A 57 0.85 0.07 -12.53
N ILE A 58 -0.01 -0.95 -12.55
CA ILE A 58 -1.23 -0.99 -11.72
C ILE A 58 -0.87 -0.92 -10.24
N LEU A 59 0.13 -1.68 -9.80
CA LEU A 59 0.58 -1.69 -8.41
C LEU A 59 1.09 -0.31 -7.98
N ALA A 60 1.90 0.35 -8.81
CA ALA A 60 2.43 1.69 -8.55
C ALA A 60 1.31 2.74 -8.47
N ILE A 61 0.34 2.71 -9.40
CA ILE A 61 -0.82 3.61 -9.38
C ILE A 61 -1.66 3.39 -8.11
N CYS A 62 -1.98 2.14 -7.78
CA CYS A 62 -2.69 1.80 -6.54
C CYS A 62 -1.96 2.32 -5.30
N GLN A 63 -0.63 2.17 -5.26
CA GLN A 63 0.19 2.72 -4.17
C GLN A 63 0.19 4.25 -4.15
N LEU A 64 0.29 4.94 -5.28
CA LEU A 64 0.22 6.40 -5.33
C LEU A 64 -1.11 6.94 -4.81
N LEU A 65 -2.22 6.28 -5.14
CA LEU A 65 -3.57 6.73 -4.78
C LEU A 65 -3.92 6.46 -3.32
N TYR A 66 -3.51 5.29 -2.80
CA TYR A 66 -4.04 4.80 -1.52
C TYR A 66 -2.99 4.62 -0.43
N LEU A 67 -1.70 4.47 -0.75
CA LEU A 67 -0.67 4.19 0.25
C LEU A 67 -0.58 5.33 1.27
N CYS A 68 -0.60 4.95 2.55
CA CYS A 68 -0.47 5.88 3.65
C CYS A 68 0.53 5.40 4.70
N LYS A 69 1.06 6.39 5.43
CA LYS A 69 1.66 6.16 6.75
C LYS A 69 0.51 6.11 7.76
N ALA A 70 0.56 5.13 8.64
CA ALA A 70 -0.48 4.88 9.64
C ALA A 70 0.13 4.71 11.02
N TYR A 71 -0.46 5.38 12.01
CA TYR A 71 -0.04 5.36 13.41
C TYR A 71 -1.25 5.36 14.33
N VAL A 72 -1.11 4.80 15.52
CA VAL A 72 -2.10 4.88 16.59
C VAL A 72 -1.50 5.67 17.74
N ARG A 73 -2.24 6.66 18.23
CA ARG A 73 -1.89 7.49 19.39
C ARG A 73 -3.14 7.68 20.26
N GLU A 74 -3.08 7.29 21.53
CA GLU A 74 -4.13 7.58 22.55
C GLU A 74 -5.55 7.17 22.12
N ASP A 75 -5.71 6.07 21.36
CA ASP A 75 -6.95 5.57 20.74
C ASP A 75 -7.41 6.22 19.42
N ARG A 76 -6.64 7.16 18.87
CA ARG A 76 -6.90 7.72 17.53
C ARG A 76 -5.98 7.13 16.48
N ILE A 77 -6.52 6.98 15.27
CA ILE A 77 -5.82 6.46 14.10
C ILE A 77 -5.42 7.64 13.23
N ILE A 78 -4.12 7.84 13.08
CA ILE A 78 -3.53 8.88 12.24
C ILE A 78 -3.17 8.27 10.90
N LEU A 79 -3.76 8.79 9.83
CA LEU A 79 -3.57 8.31 8.45
C LEU A 79 -3.06 9.46 7.58
N LYS A 80 -1.89 9.26 6.97
CA LYS A 80 -1.25 10.27 6.10
C LYS A 80 -0.92 9.68 4.74
N LYS A 81 -1.67 10.08 3.71
CA LYS A 81 -1.35 9.77 2.31
C LYS A 81 -0.15 10.61 1.83
N LEU A 82 0.44 10.21 0.70
CA LEU A 82 1.62 10.88 0.15
C LEU A 82 1.35 12.36 -0.20
N PHE A 83 0.21 12.65 -0.82
CA PHE A 83 -0.15 13.98 -1.33
C PHE A 83 -1.33 14.63 -0.61
N ARG A 84 -1.74 14.10 0.56
CA ARG A 84 -2.84 14.69 1.35
C ARG A 84 -2.36 15.04 2.74
N VAL A 85 -3.07 16.00 3.34
CA VAL A 85 -2.92 16.35 4.74
C VAL A 85 -3.24 15.12 5.59
N GLU A 86 -2.53 15.02 6.70
CA GLU A 86 -2.76 14.01 7.72
C GLU A 86 -4.20 14.09 8.24
N GLN A 87 -4.88 12.95 8.30
CA GLN A 87 -6.20 12.83 8.88
C GLN A 87 -6.11 12.05 10.20
N CYS A 88 -6.70 12.65 11.23
CA CYS A 88 -6.91 11.98 12.51
C CYS A 88 -8.34 11.44 12.52
N CYS A 89 -8.47 10.11 12.59
CA CYS A 89 -9.74 9.43 12.59
C CYS A 89 -9.93 8.65 13.90
N ASP A 90 -11.19 8.53 14.33
CA ASP A 90 -11.58 7.70 15.47
C ASP A 90 -11.73 6.23 15.01
N SER A 91 -11.57 5.26 15.91
CA SER A 91 -11.80 3.84 15.61
C SER A 91 -13.24 3.58 15.18
N LYS A 92 -14.21 4.35 15.68
CA LYS A 92 -15.63 4.29 15.28
C LYS A 92 -15.86 4.63 13.81
N GLN A 93 -14.90 5.29 13.17
CA GLN A 93 -14.98 5.68 11.76
C GLN A 93 -14.50 4.57 10.80
N ILE A 94 -14.02 3.44 11.32
CA ILE A 94 -13.65 2.28 10.50
C ILE A 94 -14.92 1.62 9.96
N VAL A 95 -15.06 1.62 8.62
CA VAL A 95 -16.18 0.97 7.93
C VAL A 95 -15.82 -0.45 7.50
N LYS A 96 -14.59 -0.63 7.01
CA LYS A 96 -14.16 -1.91 6.45
C LYS A 96 -12.65 -2.06 6.49
N ILE A 97 -12.20 -3.24 6.87
CA ILE A 97 -10.80 -3.66 6.80
C ILE A 97 -10.70 -4.83 5.83
N LYS A 98 -9.69 -4.82 4.96
CA LYS A 98 -9.35 -5.94 4.07
C LYS A 98 -7.84 -6.08 4.02
N LYS A 99 -7.33 -7.31 3.99
CA LYS A 99 -5.91 -7.58 3.81
C LYS A 99 -5.66 -8.38 2.54
N TYR A 100 -4.62 -8.00 1.83
CA TYR A 100 -4.12 -8.70 0.65
C TYR A 100 -2.64 -9.02 0.87
N ASN A 101 -2.30 -10.30 0.80
CA ASN A 101 -0.93 -10.77 1.00
C ASN A 101 -0.27 -11.01 -0.35
N LEU A 102 0.82 -10.30 -0.62
CA LEU A 102 1.67 -10.50 -1.79
C LEU A 102 3.03 -11.01 -1.32
N GLY A 103 3.10 -12.32 -1.08
CA GLY A 103 4.24 -12.97 -0.46
C GLY A 103 4.51 -12.39 0.93
N ARG A 104 5.64 -11.71 1.09
CA ARG A 104 6.08 -11.10 2.35
C ARG A 104 5.59 -9.66 2.56
N VAL A 105 4.91 -9.09 1.56
CA VAL A 105 4.34 -7.74 1.63
C VAL A 105 2.85 -7.86 1.84
N HIS A 106 2.35 -7.34 2.95
CA HIS A 106 0.93 -7.35 3.27
C HIS A 106 0.37 -5.95 3.06
N TYR A 107 -0.72 -5.85 2.29
CA TYR A 107 -1.44 -4.61 2.04
C TYR A 107 -2.78 -4.66 2.77
N THR A 108 -2.90 -3.87 3.83
CA THR A 108 -4.14 -3.70 4.59
C THR A 108 -4.87 -2.47 4.09
N PHE A 109 -6.00 -2.68 3.42
CA PHE A 109 -6.91 -1.62 3.00
C PHE A 109 -7.90 -1.33 4.12
N VAL A 110 -7.98 -0.06 4.53
CA VAL A 110 -8.94 0.41 5.50
C VAL A 110 -9.81 1.50 4.87
N THR A 111 -11.12 1.31 4.93
CA THR A 111 -12.11 2.30 4.51
C THR A 111 -12.59 3.04 5.75
N MET A 112 -12.34 4.34 5.80
CA MET A 112 -12.77 5.22 6.90
C MET A 112 -13.93 6.11 6.43
N GLN A 113 -14.87 6.40 7.32
CA GLN A 113 -15.91 7.40 7.10
C GLN A 113 -15.49 8.73 7.72
N ASN A 114 -15.30 9.74 6.88
CA ASN A 114 -14.98 11.10 7.33
C ASN A 114 -16.23 11.76 7.97
N VAL A 115 -16.04 12.87 8.68
CA VAL A 115 -17.06 13.70 9.33
C VAL A 115 -18.18 14.11 8.36
N ASN A 116 -17.86 14.30 7.08
CA ASN A 116 -18.84 14.60 6.02
C ASN A 116 -19.53 13.35 5.44
N SER A 117 -19.52 12.21 6.15
CA SER A 117 -20.05 10.92 5.71
C SER A 117 -19.45 10.35 4.41
N LYS A 118 -18.37 10.93 3.90
CA LYS A 118 -17.65 10.42 2.73
C LYS A 118 -16.74 9.26 3.14
N LYS A 119 -16.80 8.16 2.38
CA LYS A 119 -15.91 7.01 2.55
C LYS A 119 -14.58 7.28 1.85
N GLU A 120 -13.48 7.18 2.58
CA GLU A 120 -12.14 7.33 2.06
C GLU A 120 -11.35 6.03 2.27
N LEU A 121 -10.70 5.57 1.20
CA LEU A 121 -9.89 4.36 1.20
C LEU A 121 -8.42 4.70 1.45
N TYR A 122 -7.80 3.89 2.30
CA TYR A 122 -6.39 3.95 2.67
C TYR A 122 -5.76 2.58 2.53
N MET A 123 -4.48 2.53 2.18
CA MET A 123 -3.70 1.31 2.09
C MET A 123 -2.47 1.42 2.99
N ILE A 124 -2.40 0.52 3.95
CA ILE A 124 -1.30 0.39 4.89
C ILE A 124 -0.45 -0.79 4.43
N MET A 125 0.84 -0.56 4.25
CA MET A 125 1.77 -1.61 3.86
C MET A 125 2.56 -2.12 5.06
N ASN A 126 2.53 -3.43 5.28
CA ASN A 126 3.38 -4.16 6.21
C ASN A 126 4.34 -5.07 5.42
N ILE A 127 5.55 -5.27 5.95
CA ILE A 127 6.53 -6.19 5.36
C ILE A 127 7.00 -7.17 6.42
N TYR A 128 7.12 -8.44 6.04
CA TYR A 128 7.59 -9.53 6.90
C TYR A 128 8.65 -10.33 6.16
N ALA A 129 9.83 -9.73 5.99
CA ALA A 129 10.99 -10.33 5.37
C ALA A 129 12.18 -10.34 6.34
N TRP A 130 13.17 -11.20 6.07
CA TRP A 130 14.36 -11.32 6.92
C TRP A 130 15.14 -10.00 7.06
N TYR A 131 15.10 -9.14 6.03
CA TYR A 131 15.77 -7.84 6.01
C TYR A 131 14.88 -6.66 6.44
N ALA A 132 13.59 -6.90 6.66
CA ALA A 132 12.61 -5.85 6.94
C ALA A 132 11.38 -6.44 7.64
N GLN A 133 11.07 -5.97 8.85
CA GLN A 133 9.92 -6.44 9.60
C GLN A 133 9.08 -5.29 10.14
N SER A 134 7.80 -5.28 9.79
CA SER A 134 6.81 -4.44 10.43
C SER A 134 6.61 -4.89 11.88
N LYS A 135 6.66 -3.95 12.81
CA LYS A 135 6.55 -4.21 14.25
C LYS A 135 5.15 -4.68 14.67
N TYR A 136 4.12 -4.21 13.97
CA TYR A 136 2.71 -4.51 14.24
C TYR A 136 2.01 -4.93 12.96
N ASP A 137 1.06 -5.86 13.06
CA ASP A 137 0.15 -6.16 11.97
C ASP A 137 -0.98 -5.15 11.94
N ALA A 138 -1.08 -4.39 10.84
CA ALA A 138 -2.05 -3.31 10.75
C ALA A 138 -3.49 -3.84 10.78
N GLN A 139 -3.77 -5.04 10.25
CA GLN A 139 -5.13 -5.58 10.28
C GLN A 139 -5.54 -5.89 11.71
N GLU A 140 -4.73 -6.67 12.43
CA GLU A 140 -5.03 -7.08 13.80
C GLU A 140 -5.23 -5.88 14.73
N VAL A 141 -4.36 -4.87 14.64
CA VAL A 141 -4.49 -3.68 15.48
C VAL A 141 -5.74 -2.88 15.13
N LEU A 142 -6.08 -2.73 13.84
CA LEU A 142 -7.29 -2.02 13.44
C LEU A 142 -8.57 -2.76 13.85
N GLU A 143 -8.59 -4.09 13.76
CA GLU A 143 -9.72 -4.92 14.21
C GLU A 143 -9.89 -4.84 15.72
N GLN A 144 -8.79 -4.90 16.49
CA GLN A 144 -8.82 -4.70 17.95
C GLN A 144 -9.37 -3.32 18.34
N LEU A 145 -9.00 -2.27 17.60
CA LEU A 145 -9.53 -0.91 17.83
C LEU A 145 -11.01 -0.80 17.48
N GLN A 146 -11.47 -1.50 16.45
CA GLN A 146 -12.89 -1.52 16.07
C GLN A 146 -13.76 -2.24 17.11
N HIS A 147 -13.25 -3.30 17.74
CA HIS A 147 -13.96 -4.11 18.74
C HIS A 147 -13.84 -3.61 20.19
N LYS A 148 -12.94 -2.65 20.47
CA LYS A 148 -12.79 -2.05 21.80
C LYS A 148 -13.89 -1.04 22.17
N VAL A 149 -14.82 -0.78 21.25
CA VAL A 149 -15.94 0.16 21.41
C VAL A 149 -17.17 -0.54 21.96
#